data_AF-A0A1V3G4G6-F1
#
_entry.id   AF-A0A1V3G4G6-F1
#
_cell.length_a   1.000
_cell.length_b   1.000
_cell.length_c   1.000
_cell.angle_alpha   90.00
_cell.angle_beta   90.00
_cell.angle_gamma   90.00
#
_symmetry.space_group_name_H-M   'P 1'
#
loop_
_entity.id
_entity.type
_entity.pdbx_description
1 polymer ?
#
loop_
_entity_poly.entity_id
_entity_poly.type
_entity_poly.pdbx_seq_one_letter_code
_entity_poly.pdbx_strand_id
1 'polypeptide(L)'
;MFKREEEQLNNFKKEYDNIPLSLDKLDQAIMTGLNKAKLEERKSKRKKNSIYGFIAAALLFIGLFSSIRISPVFASYISEIPGMEKIVELIRDDKGRLAAVENKYYQELGVTSEVKDGLKVTLDGTIADEMGIVLYYTLHSEEKQKSMMIDKVKLRAKDGTPLDEASISYGAPHESEKGQHSYSGEIEYFFEAPLTAKEYIVDIEVSGEKYSLPFTLKDFKKKKEYPINQTMELEGQKINVEKIIVYPLRIAVYLEADPNNEKQILNFDDLRIVDEKGEVWGKILNGVTGAGENGAKQEIYLQSNYFHEPKELYLVLNKAQAVNKNELYVIVDPQQQKILKQPEVNMIKDLKVVGNDLAFTMKMKEFPYSMFSEAFEISGEKIELASNYMTTSSEGTQVNGVYITGLSTRKEPIKLKLSYYPSWIKGNEKIRIK
;
A
#
# COMPACT_ATOMS: atom_id res chain seq x y z
N MET A 1 19.55 -21.88 83.76
CA MET A 1 18.66 -20.94 83.06
C MET A 1 18.38 -21.41 81.63
N PHE A 2 18.11 -22.71 81.37
CA PHE A 2 17.74 -23.23 80.02
C PHE A 2 16.91 -24.53 80.03
N LYS A 3 16.25 -24.88 81.15
CA LYS A 3 15.54 -26.18 81.27
C LYS A 3 14.29 -26.27 80.39
N ARG A 4 13.65 -25.13 80.10
CA ARG A 4 12.38 -25.07 79.36
C ARG A 4 12.63 -25.13 77.85
N GLU A 5 13.71 -24.51 77.40
CA GLU A 5 14.20 -24.54 76.02
C GLU A 5 14.70 -25.95 75.64
N GLU A 6 15.35 -26.65 76.57
CA GLU A 6 15.83 -28.03 76.35
C GLU A 6 14.69 -29.05 76.24
N GLU A 7 13.61 -28.89 77.02
CA GLU A 7 12.38 -29.68 76.86
C GLU A 7 11.66 -29.39 75.54
N GLN A 8 11.58 -28.12 75.12
CA GLN A 8 10.98 -27.74 73.84
C GLN A 8 11.79 -28.30 72.66
N LEU A 9 13.12 -28.24 72.72
CA LEU A 9 13.99 -28.78 71.68
C LEU A 9 13.84 -30.30 71.55
N ASN A 10 13.74 -31.01 72.68
CA ASN A 10 13.52 -32.46 72.71
C ASN A 10 12.13 -32.85 72.18
N ASN A 11 11.10 -32.04 72.42
CA ASN A 11 9.78 -32.26 71.83
C ASN A 11 9.76 -32.01 70.32
N PHE A 12 10.40 -30.93 69.84
CA PHE A 12 10.53 -30.68 68.40
C PHE A 12 11.30 -31.79 67.67
N LYS A 13 12.37 -32.32 68.29
CA LYS A 13 13.11 -33.45 67.75
C LYS A 13 12.24 -34.71 67.67
N LYS A 14 11.43 -35.00 68.70
CA LYS A 14 10.48 -36.12 68.69
C LYS A 14 9.38 -35.97 67.63
N GLU A 15 8.93 -34.75 67.34
CA GLU A 15 7.97 -34.51 66.24
C GLU A 15 8.61 -34.71 64.87
N TYR A 16 9.86 -34.27 64.67
CA TYR A 16 10.57 -34.42 63.40
C TYR A 16 10.95 -35.87 63.10
N ASP A 17 11.43 -36.62 64.11
CA ASP A 17 11.83 -38.02 63.97
C ASP A 17 10.63 -38.97 63.73
N ASN A 18 9.39 -38.51 64.00
CA ASN A 18 8.16 -39.29 63.82
C ASN A 18 7.30 -38.83 62.63
N ILE A 19 7.81 -38.00 61.71
CA ILE A 19 7.10 -37.71 60.46
C ILE A 19 7.13 -38.99 59.60
N PRO A 20 5.98 -39.64 59.32
CA PRO A 20 5.95 -40.85 58.51
C PRO A 20 6.28 -40.49 57.06
N LEU A 21 7.54 -40.66 56.68
CA LEU A 21 7.99 -40.59 55.29
C LEU A 21 7.52 -41.85 54.56
N SER A 22 6.39 -41.74 53.85
CA SER A 22 5.94 -42.77 52.91
C SER A 22 6.90 -42.78 51.70
N LEU A 23 7.81 -43.74 51.68
CA LEU A 23 8.74 -43.98 50.57
C LEU A 23 7.99 -44.12 49.23
N ASP A 24 6.80 -44.73 49.24
CA ASP A 24 5.94 -44.87 48.06
C ASP A 24 5.52 -43.53 47.43
N LYS A 25 5.27 -42.49 48.26
CA LYS A 25 4.93 -41.15 47.75
C LYS A 25 6.15 -40.44 47.15
N LEU A 26 7.34 -40.73 47.68
CA LEU A 26 8.61 -40.20 47.18
C LEU A 26 8.98 -40.85 45.84
N ASP A 27 8.83 -42.17 45.73
CA ASP A 27 9.04 -42.91 44.49
C ASP A 27 8.02 -42.54 43.42
N GLN A 28 6.74 -42.34 43.80
CA GLN A 28 5.74 -41.80 42.87
C GLN A 28 6.09 -40.39 42.39
N ALA A 29 6.58 -39.51 43.26
CA ALA A 29 6.98 -38.16 42.88
C ALA A 29 8.20 -38.17 41.93
N ILE A 30 9.18 -39.04 42.19
CA ILE A 30 10.36 -39.24 41.33
C ILE A 30 9.95 -39.81 39.96
N MET A 31 9.11 -40.86 39.94
CA MET A 31 8.62 -41.46 38.69
C MET A 31 7.74 -40.50 37.89
N THR A 32 6.92 -39.69 38.56
CA THR A 32 6.12 -38.64 37.92
C THR A 32 7.00 -37.55 37.32
N GLY A 33 8.06 -37.13 38.03
CA GLY A 33 9.05 -36.19 37.52
C GLY A 33 9.81 -36.71 36.30
N LEU A 34 10.27 -37.98 36.34
CA LEU A 34 10.98 -38.62 35.23
C LEU A 34 10.08 -38.82 33.99
N ASN A 35 8.81 -39.20 34.19
CA ASN A 35 7.85 -39.34 33.10
C ASN A 35 7.49 -37.98 32.48
N LYS A 36 7.36 -36.93 33.30
CA LYS A 36 7.11 -35.56 32.83
C LYS A 36 8.30 -35.03 32.01
N ALA A 37 9.54 -35.29 32.46
CA ALA A 37 10.76 -34.94 31.71
C ALA A 37 10.84 -35.68 30.36
N LYS A 38 10.55 -36.99 30.31
CA LYS A 38 10.53 -37.77 29.04
C LYS A 38 9.45 -37.29 28.07
N LEU A 39 8.29 -36.85 28.57
CA LEU A 39 7.20 -36.32 27.75
C LEU A 39 7.52 -34.92 27.19
N GLU A 40 8.18 -34.06 28.00
CA GLU A 40 8.64 -32.74 27.58
C GLU A 40 9.79 -32.83 26.56
N GLU A 41 10.71 -33.79 26.71
CA GLU A 41 11.80 -34.03 25.76
C GLU A 41 11.28 -34.48 24.38
N ARG A 42 10.24 -35.33 24.35
CA ARG A 42 9.58 -35.76 23.12
C ARG A 42 8.76 -34.64 22.45
N LYS A 43 8.09 -33.78 23.22
CA LYS A 43 7.38 -32.59 22.68
C LYS A 43 8.36 -31.53 22.15
N SER A 44 9.49 -31.32 22.82
CA SER A 44 10.56 -30.39 22.40
C SER A 44 11.21 -30.82 21.07
N LYS A 45 11.54 -32.12 20.92
CA LYS A 45 12.09 -32.67 19.66
C LYS A 45 11.09 -32.59 18.49
N ARG A 46 9.80 -32.82 18.72
CA ARG A 46 8.74 -32.70 17.69
C ARG A 46 8.46 -31.24 17.30
N LYS A 47 8.50 -30.29 18.25
CA LYS A 47 8.41 -28.84 17.97
C LYS A 47 9.63 -28.34 17.19
N LYS A 48 10.85 -28.76 17.57
CA LYS A 48 12.07 -28.41 16.82
C LYS A 48 12.01 -28.93 15.39
N ASN A 49 11.62 -30.19 15.16
CA ASN A 49 11.51 -30.74 13.80
C ASN A 49 10.39 -30.08 12.97
N SER A 50 9.29 -29.65 13.60
CA SER A 50 8.24 -28.85 12.94
C SER A 50 8.71 -27.43 12.61
N ILE A 51 9.53 -26.82 13.46
CA ILE A 51 10.13 -25.50 13.20
C ILE A 51 11.14 -25.59 12.06
N TYR A 52 11.97 -26.65 12.01
CA TYR A 52 12.86 -26.87 10.86
C TYR A 52 12.09 -27.16 9.58
N GLY A 53 10.95 -27.85 9.64
CA GLY A 53 10.04 -28.01 8.50
C GLY A 53 9.44 -26.69 8.03
N PHE A 54 9.06 -25.80 8.95
CA PHE A 54 8.53 -24.47 8.63
C PHE A 54 9.61 -23.54 8.11
N ILE A 55 10.84 -23.59 8.66
CA ILE A 55 12.01 -22.86 8.17
C ILE A 55 12.41 -23.38 6.79
N ALA A 56 12.43 -24.70 6.56
CA ALA A 56 12.74 -25.27 5.25
C ALA A 56 11.66 -24.93 4.22
N ALA A 57 10.38 -24.95 4.58
CA ALA A 57 9.28 -24.51 3.72
C ALA A 57 9.35 -23.01 3.45
N ALA A 58 9.64 -22.18 4.46
CA ALA A 58 9.84 -20.74 4.30
C ALA A 58 11.07 -20.44 3.45
N LEU A 59 12.18 -21.17 3.60
CA LEU A 59 13.37 -21.05 2.76
C LEU A 59 13.13 -21.59 1.34
N LEU A 60 12.27 -22.59 1.15
CA LEU A 60 11.82 -23.04 -0.16
C LEU A 60 10.90 -22.02 -0.83
N PHE A 61 9.97 -21.43 -0.09
CA PHE A 61 9.13 -20.34 -0.61
C PHE A 61 9.96 -19.09 -0.89
N ILE A 62 10.84 -18.69 0.01
CA ILE A 62 11.81 -17.62 -0.23
C ILE A 62 12.69 -18.00 -1.42
N GLY A 63 13.22 -19.21 -1.54
CA GLY A 63 14.01 -19.63 -2.70
C GLY A 63 13.22 -19.64 -4.02
N LEU A 64 11.94 -20.05 -4.00
CA LEU A 64 11.03 -20.06 -5.15
C LEU A 64 10.60 -18.65 -5.56
N PHE A 65 10.37 -17.75 -4.60
CA PHE A 65 9.98 -16.36 -4.86
C PHE A 65 11.18 -15.41 -5.07
N SER A 66 12.36 -15.72 -4.51
CA SER A 66 13.62 -14.99 -4.74
C SER A 66 14.29 -15.40 -6.04
N SER A 67 13.92 -16.56 -6.60
CA SER A 67 14.30 -16.96 -7.95
C SER A 67 13.32 -16.41 -8.97
N ILE A 68 13.04 -15.10 -8.90
CA ILE A 68 12.78 -14.36 -10.14
C ILE A 68 14.01 -14.61 -10.98
N ARG A 69 13.93 -15.60 -11.87
CA ARG A 69 14.94 -15.83 -12.88
C ARG A 69 14.92 -14.55 -13.68
N ILE A 70 15.84 -13.62 -13.36
CA ILE A 70 16.20 -12.53 -14.24
C ILE A 70 16.37 -13.20 -15.60
N SER A 71 15.44 -12.91 -16.52
CA SER A 71 15.49 -13.55 -17.81
C SER A 71 16.84 -13.17 -18.43
N PRO A 72 17.54 -14.08 -19.13
CA PRO A 72 18.79 -13.72 -19.81
C PRO A 72 18.60 -12.51 -20.74
N VAL A 73 17.39 -12.34 -21.27
CA VAL A 73 16.95 -11.15 -22.03
C VAL A 73 16.98 -9.89 -21.15
N PHE A 74 16.44 -9.93 -19.94
CA PHE A 74 16.47 -8.81 -18.99
C PHE A 74 17.91 -8.45 -18.58
N ALA A 75 18.75 -9.43 -18.25
CA ALA A 75 20.16 -9.19 -17.92
C ALA A 75 20.94 -8.53 -19.09
N SER A 76 20.70 -9.00 -20.33
CA SER A 76 21.28 -8.40 -21.53
C SER A 76 20.82 -6.96 -21.70
N TYR A 77 19.52 -6.70 -21.55
CA TYR A 77 18.94 -5.37 -21.72
C TYR A 77 19.49 -4.35 -20.72
N ILE A 78 19.66 -4.74 -19.45
CA ILE A 78 20.31 -3.89 -18.44
C ILE A 78 21.76 -3.56 -18.82
N SER A 79 22.47 -4.53 -19.40
CA SER A 79 23.89 -4.37 -19.76
C SER A 79 24.09 -3.52 -21.03
N GLU A 80 23.09 -3.45 -21.91
CA GLU A 80 23.16 -2.75 -23.21
C GLU A 80 22.88 -1.24 -23.09
N ILE A 81 22.06 -0.81 -22.14
CA ILE A 81 21.62 0.60 -22.01
C ILE A 81 22.32 1.24 -20.79
N PRO A 82 23.24 2.20 -20.99
CA PRO A 82 23.87 2.93 -19.89
C PRO A 82 22.83 3.60 -18.98
N GLY A 83 22.97 3.40 -17.66
CA GLY A 83 22.04 3.98 -16.66
C GLY A 83 20.76 3.18 -16.43
N MET A 84 20.54 2.08 -17.15
CA MET A 84 19.35 1.24 -17.01
C MET A 84 19.19 0.62 -15.62
N GLU A 85 20.29 0.40 -14.90
CA GLU A 85 20.30 -0.09 -13.52
C GLU A 85 19.42 0.79 -12.61
N LYS A 86 19.48 2.11 -12.77
CA LYS A 86 18.70 3.07 -11.98
C LYS A 86 17.21 2.99 -12.31
N ILE A 87 16.88 2.81 -13.59
CA ILE A 87 15.49 2.67 -14.05
C ILE A 87 14.90 1.37 -13.52
N VAL A 88 15.65 0.27 -13.58
CA VAL A 88 15.21 -1.02 -13.02
C VAL A 88 14.97 -0.91 -11.53
N GLU A 89 15.80 -0.18 -10.79
CA GLU A 89 15.58 0.07 -9.37
C GLU A 89 14.25 0.77 -9.09
N LEU A 90 13.87 1.76 -9.92
CA LEU A 90 12.60 2.48 -9.81
C LEU A 90 11.38 1.58 -10.05
N ILE A 91 11.47 0.64 -10.99
CA ILE A 91 10.33 -0.19 -11.41
C ILE A 91 10.33 -1.61 -10.84
N ARG A 92 11.29 -1.97 -9.98
CA ARG A 92 11.48 -3.37 -9.52
C ARG A 92 10.25 -3.98 -8.87
N ASP A 93 9.41 -3.15 -8.26
CA ASP A 93 8.20 -3.56 -7.56
C ASP A 93 6.94 -3.51 -8.47
N ASP A 94 7.10 -3.10 -9.74
CA ASP A 94 6.07 -3.10 -10.79
C ASP A 94 6.37 -4.14 -11.89
N LYS A 95 5.70 -5.29 -11.79
CA LYS A 95 5.83 -6.38 -12.77
C LYS A 95 5.46 -5.97 -14.19
N GLY A 96 4.51 -5.06 -14.35
CA GLY A 96 4.05 -4.62 -15.68
C GLY A 96 5.11 -3.76 -16.37
N ARG A 97 5.72 -2.83 -15.62
CA ARG A 97 6.83 -2.01 -16.13
C ARG A 97 8.09 -2.83 -16.39
N LEU A 98 8.42 -3.79 -15.52
CA LEU A 98 9.50 -4.74 -15.77
C LEU A 98 9.26 -5.51 -17.08
N ALA A 99 8.05 -6.03 -17.28
CA ALA A 99 7.70 -6.75 -18.50
C ALA A 99 7.74 -5.85 -19.74
N ALA A 100 7.36 -4.57 -19.64
CA ALA A 100 7.50 -3.59 -20.71
C ALA A 100 8.98 -3.40 -21.11
N VAL A 101 9.87 -3.29 -20.14
CA VAL A 101 11.33 -3.23 -20.36
C VAL A 101 11.84 -4.52 -21.03
N GLU A 102 11.52 -5.69 -20.49
CA GLU A 102 11.93 -6.99 -21.05
C GLU A 102 11.48 -7.18 -22.50
N ASN A 103 10.33 -6.61 -22.86
CA ASN A 103 9.75 -6.68 -24.20
C ASN A 103 10.12 -5.48 -25.09
N LYS A 104 11.19 -4.74 -24.74
CA LYS A 104 11.73 -3.61 -25.51
C LYS A 104 10.69 -2.52 -25.82
N TYR A 105 9.74 -2.33 -24.90
CA TYR A 105 8.71 -1.29 -25.01
C TYR A 105 9.16 0.03 -24.36
N TYR A 106 10.12 -0.02 -23.44
CA TYR A 106 10.82 1.16 -22.97
C TYR A 106 11.46 1.91 -24.15
N GLN A 107 11.25 3.21 -24.18
CA GLN A 107 11.83 4.11 -25.17
C GLN A 107 12.91 4.96 -24.50
N GLU A 108 14.16 4.74 -24.90
CA GLU A 108 15.25 5.66 -24.58
C GLU A 108 14.99 7.04 -25.21
N LEU A 109 15.21 8.10 -24.43
CA LEU A 109 15.08 9.49 -24.88
C LEU A 109 16.44 10.18 -24.90
N GLY A 110 17.22 10.07 -23.81
CA GLY A 110 18.56 10.65 -23.70
C GLY A 110 18.62 12.17 -23.87
N VAL A 111 17.56 12.89 -23.52
CA VAL A 111 17.48 14.35 -23.70
C VAL A 111 17.99 15.04 -22.45
N THR A 112 19.12 15.75 -22.57
CA THR A 112 19.74 16.48 -21.45
C THR A 112 19.60 17.99 -21.64
N SER A 113 19.30 18.71 -20.56
CA SER A 113 19.25 20.16 -20.54
C SER A 113 20.64 20.79 -20.56
N GLU A 114 20.70 22.10 -20.83
CA GLU A 114 21.86 22.91 -20.45
C GLU A 114 22.07 22.88 -18.93
N VAL A 115 23.31 23.09 -18.49
CA VAL A 115 23.67 23.22 -17.07
C VAL A 115 23.29 24.62 -16.60
N LYS A 116 22.52 24.72 -15.51
CA LYS A 116 22.19 25.97 -14.82
C LYS A 116 22.54 25.82 -13.35
N ASP A 117 23.33 26.73 -12.81
CA ASP A 117 23.78 26.69 -11.40
C ASP A 117 24.37 25.33 -10.98
N GLY A 118 25.22 24.74 -11.84
CA GLY A 118 25.83 23.42 -11.60
C GLY A 118 24.83 22.26 -11.64
N LEU A 119 23.57 22.48 -12.01
CA LEU A 119 22.50 21.49 -12.12
C LEU A 119 22.15 21.22 -13.58
N LYS A 120 21.93 19.96 -13.93
CA LYS A 120 21.33 19.55 -15.21
C LYS A 120 20.28 18.48 -15.01
N VAL A 121 19.30 18.46 -15.91
CA VAL A 121 18.22 17.48 -15.95
C VAL A 121 18.35 16.64 -17.21
N THR A 122 18.20 15.33 -17.09
CA THR A 122 18.16 14.40 -18.22
C THR A 122 16.84 13.65 -18.19
N LEU A 123 16.14 13.58 -19.33
CA LEU A 123 15.11 12.58 -19.57
C LEU A 123 15.79 11.32 -20.11
N ASP A 124 15.91 10.31 -19.26
CA ASP A 124 16.59 9.06 -19.61
C ASP A 124 15.74 8.27 -20.61
N GLY A 125 14.45 8.14 -20.33
CA GLY A 125 13.50 7.51 -21.25
C GLY A 125 12.07 7.52 -20.76
N THR A 126 11.24 6.69 -21.40
CA THR A 126 9.81 6.65 -21.11
C THR A 126 9.19 5.27 -21.38
N ILE A 127 8.13 4.96 -20.64
CA ILE A 127 7.13 3.97 -21.03
C ILE A 127 5.82 4.75 -21.17
N ALA A 128 5.16 4.65 -22.32
CA ALA A 128 3.95 5.39 -22.61
C ALA A 128 2.93 4.51 -23.34
N ASP A 129 1.65 4.81 -23.14
CA ASP A 129 0.55 4.28 -23.94
C ASP A 129 -0.46 5.39 -24.24
N GLU A 130 -1.60 5.03 -24.83
CA GLU A 130 -2.60 6.02 -25.23
C GLU A 130 -3.20 6.80 -24.05
N MET A 131 -3.13 6.28 -22.81
CA MET A 131 -3.73 6.92 -21.63
C MET A 131 -2.71 7.43 -20.62
N GLY A 132 -1.41 7.25 -20.84
CA GLY A 132 -0.40 7.69 -19.89
C GLY A 132 1.02 7.76 -20.41
N ILE A 133 1.84 8.57 -19.74
CA ILE A 133 3.27 8.74 -19.99
C ILE A 133 3.98 8.62 -18.64
N VAL A 134 4.90 7.67 -18.52
CA VAL A 134 5.87 7.59 -17.42
C VAL A 134 7.22 8.04 -17.94
N LEU A 135 7.73 9.16 -17.47
CA LEU A 135 9.05 9.69 -17.80
C LEU A 135 10.04 9.32 -16.71
N TYR A 136 11.20 8.77 -17.10
CA TYR A 136 12.32 8.52 -16.21
C TYR A 136 13.33 9.66 -16.37
N TYR A 137 13.74 10.24 -15.25
CA TYR A 137 14.67 11.36 -15.26
C TYR A 137 15.86 11.14 -14.34
N THR A 138 16.93 11.87 -14.62
CA THR A 138 18.10 12.02 -13.77
C THR A 138 18.40 13.50 -13.55
N LEU A 139 18.44 13.91 -12.28
CA LEU A 139 18.98 15.19 -11.83
C LEU A 139 20.46 14.99 -11.51
N HIS A 140 21.32 15.87 -12.02
CA HIS A 140 22.75 15.83 -11.73
C HIS A 140 23.26 17.19 -11.27
N SER A 141 23.94 17.20 -10.13
CA SER A 141 24.60 18.38 -9.57
C SER A 141 26.12 18.19 -9.54
N GLU A 142 26.85 19.24 -9.90
CA GLU A 142 28.32 19.29 -9.77
C GLU A 142 28.77 19.09 -8.32
N GLU A 143 27.98 19.57 -7.36
CA GLU A 143 28.19 19.33 -5.93
C GLU A 143 27.39 18.14 -5.42
N LYS A 144 27.88 17.50 -4.35
CA LYS A 144 27.10 16.45 -3.68
C LYS A 144 25.95 17.09 -2.92
N GLN A 145 24.74 16.85 -3.40
CA GLN A 145 23.54 17.21 -2.66
C GLN A 145 23.19 16.08 -1.71
N LYS A 146 22.61 16.38 -0.54
CA LYS A 146 22.02 15.37 0.35
C LYS A 146 20.57 15.10 0.04
N SER A 147 19.88 16.11 -0.48
CA SER A 147 18.49 16.03 -0.89
C SER A 147 18.28 16.82 -2.18
N MET A 148 17.53 16.23 -3.10
CA MET A 148 17.05 16.89 -4.32
C MET A 148 15.63 16.41 -4.62
N MET A 149 14.80 17.31 -5.13
CA MET A 149 13.44 17.00 -5.57
C MET A 149 13.04 17.90 -6.73
N ILE A 150 12.07 17.44 -7.51
CA ILE A 150 11.37 18.29 -8.47
C ILE A 150 10.34 19.12 -7.72
N ASP A 151 10.44 20.43 -7.82
CA ASP A 151 9.53 21.37 -7.17
C ASP A 151 8.19 21.42 -7.93
N LYS A 152 8.28 21.50 -9.26
CA LYS A 152 7.13 21.55 -10.16
C LYS A 152 7.44 20.86 -11.46
N VAL A 153 6.42 20.27 -12.06
CA VAL A 153 6.52 19.81 -13.44
C VAL A 153 5.22 20.10 -14.19
N LYS A 154 5.34 20.37 -15.49
CA LYS A 154 4.22 20.54 -16.41
C LYS A 154 4.52 19.87 -17.74
N LEU A 155 3.56 19.11 -18.27
CA LEU A 155 3.63 18.57 -19.62
C LEU A 155 2.78 19.40 -20.57
N ARG A 156 3.24 19.55 -21.81
CA ARG A 156 2.48 20.18 -22.89
C ARG A 156 2.79 19.56 -24.24
N ALA A 157 1.77 19.40 -25.08
CA ALA A 157 1.98 19.04 -26.48
C ALA A 157 2.65 20.22 -27.22
N LYS A 158 3.62 19.91 -28.09
CA LYS A 158 4.37 20.93 -28.82
C LYS A 158 3.54 21.62 -29.90
N ASP A 159 2.54 20.93 -30.45
CA ASP A 159 1.58 21.46 -31.42
C ASP A 159 0.45 22.29 -30.77
N GLY A 160 0.44 22.40 -29.43
CA GLY A 160 -0.57 23.13 -28.68
C GLY A 160 -1.86 22.33 -28.42
N THR A 161 -1.91 21.05 -28.78
CA THR A 161 -3.03 20.16 -28.43
C THR A 161 -3.26 20.18 -26.91
N PRO A 162 -4.49 20.48 -26.45
CA PRO A 162 -4.83 20.37 -25.03
C PRO A 162 -4.62 18.95 -24.52
N LEU A 163 -4.12 18.82 -23.29
CA LEU A 163 -3.98 17.55 -22.61
C LEU A 163 -5.02 17.48 -21.49
N ASP A 164 -5.95 16.54 -21.59
CA ASP A 164 -6.94 16.27 -20.55
C ASP A 164 -6.27 15.47 -19.42
N GLU A 165 -5.43 16.15 -18.63
CA GLU A 165 -4.67 15.54 -17.53
C GLU A 165 -5.62 15.11 -16.40
N ALA A 166 -5.70 13.80 -16.15
CA ALA A 166 -6.48 13.23 -15.05
C ALA A 166 -5.68 13.25 -13.75
N SER A 167 -4.38 12.94 -13.84
CA SER A 167 -3.51 12.90 -12.67
C SER A 167 -2.05 13.03 -13.03
N ILE A 168 -1.30 13.59 -12.08
CA ILE A 168 0.15 13.69 -12.12
C ILE A 168 0.76 13.16 -10.81
N SER A 169 1.86 12.40 -10.90
CA SER A 169 2.64 11.96 -9.75
C SER A 169 4.12 12.16 -9.99
N TYR A 170 4.81 12.80 -9.04
CA TYR A 170 6.27 13.04 -9.07
C TYR A 170 6.79 13.37 -7.67
N GLY A 171 8.11 13.30 -7.48
CA GLY A 171 8.79 14.07 -6.45
C GLY A 171 8.73 13.52 -5.02
N ALA A 172 9.14 12.27 -4.80
CA ALA A 172 9.65 11.93 -3.47
C ALA A 172 11.04 12.59 -3.26
N PRO A 173 11.32 13.23 -2.11
CA PRO A 173 12.65 13.77 -1.85
C PRO A 173 13.68 12.64 -1.87
N HIS A 174 14.71 12.80 -2.68
CA HIS A 174 15.79 11.81 -2.72
C HIS A 174 16.79 12.09 -1.61
N GLU A 175 16.78 11.30 -0.55
CA GLU A 175 17.69 11.50 0.58
C GLU A 175 18.93 10.62 0.50
N SER A 176 20.09 11.22 0.80
CA SER A 176 21.36 10.53 0.93
C SER A 176 22.16 11.11 2.09
N GLU A 177 22.51 10.26 3.08
CA GLU A 177 23.29 10.68 4.24
C GLU A 177 24.64 11.30 3.87
N LYS A 178 25.32 10.70 2.88
CA LYS A 178 26.65 11.10 2.40
C LYS A 178 26.60 12.09 1.23
N GLY A 179 25.41 12.37 0.72
CA GLY A 179 25.16 13.10 -0.50
C GLY A 179 25.56 12.34 -1.78
N GLN A 180 24.89 12.66 -2.87
CA GLN A 180 25.12 12.10 -4.21
C GLN A 180 25.15 13.24 -5.24
N HIS A 181 25.87 13.00 -6.34
CA HIS A 181 25.86 13.92 -7.48
C HIS A 181 24.66 13.68 -8.41
N SER A 182 23.97 12.56 -8.27
CA SER A 182 22.95 12.14 -9.24
C SER A 182 21.80 11.47 -8.53
N TYR A 183 20.59 11.86 -8.90
CA TYR A 183 19.33 11.37 -8.37
C TYR A 183 18.40 11.04 -9.52
N SER A 184 17.82 9.83 -9.52
CA SER A 184 16.94 9.38 -10.59
C SER A 184 15.55 9.12 -10.04
N GLY A 185 14.53 9.49 -10.80
CA GLY A 185 13.14 9.32 -10.41
C GLY A 185 12.22 9.16 -11.62
N GLU A 186 10.92 9.14 -11.34
CA GLU A 186 9.89 9.04 -12.36
C GLU A 186 8.82 10.14 -12.22
N ILE A 187 8.22 10.49 -13.34
CA ILE A 187 7.08 11.42 -13.44
C ILE A 187 5.99 10.69 -14.19
N GLU A 188 4.84 10.51 -13.56
CA GLU A 188 3.70 9.82 -14.14
C GLU A 188 2.62 10.82 -14.52
N TYR A 189 2.21 10.78 -15.78
CA TYR A 189 1.04 11.47 -16.31
C TYR A 189 0.01 10.45 -16.76
N PHE A 190 -1.23 10.62 -16.31
CA PHE A 190 -2.38 9.89 -16.85
C PHE A 190 -3.46 10.86 -17.30
N PHE A 191 -4.17 10.50 -18.36
CA PHE A 191 -5.10 11.36 -19.07
C PHE A 191 -6.53 10.81 -19.02
N GLU A 192 -7.52 11.68 -19.13
CA GLU A 192 -8.94 11.30 -19.25
C GLU A 192 -9.29 10.86 -20.68
N ALA A 193 -8.55 11.38 -21.66
CA ALA A 193 -8.74 11.08 -23.08
C ALA A 193 -7.45 10.53 -23.72
N PRO A 194 -7.55 9.70 -24.78
CA PRO A 194 -6.39 9.19 -25.48
C PRO A 194 -5.50 10.30 -26.07
N LEU A 195 -4.19 10.15 -25.88
CA LEU A 195 -3.18 11.03 -26.45
C LEU A 195 -3.18 10.97 -27.99
N THR A 196 -3.23 12.13 -28.62
CA THR A 196 -3.16 12.27 -30.09
C THR A 196 -1.87 12.93 -30.57
N ALA A 197 -1.23 13.75 -29.74
CA ALA A 197 0.04 14.39 -30.07
C ALA A 197 1.21 13.39 -30.00
N LYS A 198 2.29 13.67 -30.75
CA LYS A 198 3.53 12.88 -30.73
C LYS A 198 4.73 13.61 -30.16
N GLU A 199 4.76 14.93 -30.28
CA GLU A 199 5.85 15.77 -29.78
C GLU A 199 5.39 16.53 -28.55
N TYR A 200 6.19 16.47 -27.50
CA TYR A 200 5.88 17.04 -26.19
C TYR A 200 7.05 17.86 -25.66
N ILE A 201 6.75 18.74 -24.72
CA ILE A 201 7.76 19.42 -23.90
C ILE A 201 7.35 19.20 -22.45
N VAL A 202 8.30 18.74 -21.64
CA VAL A 202 8.17 18.72 -20.18
C VAL A 202 8.96 19.88 -19.59
N ASP A 203 8.26 20.72 -18.84
CA ASP A 203 8.83 21.85 -18.11
C ASP A 203 9.04 21.41 -16.65
N ILE A 204 10.28 21.35 -16.18
CA ILE A 204 10.70 20.88 -14.85
C ILE A 204 11.33 22.04 -14.07
N GLU A 205 10.87 22.26 -12.83
CA GLU A 205 11.45 23.21 -11.86
C GLU A 205 12.16 22.42 -10.76
N VAL A 206 13.45 22.68 -10.55
CA VAL A 206 14.28 22.05 -9.50
C VAL A 206 15.15 23.12 -8.87
N SER A 207 15.07 23.27 -7.55
CA SER A 207 15.81 24.28 -6.80
C SER A 207 15.57 25.71 -7.33
N GLY A 208 14.37 25.98 -7.83
CA GLY A 208 13.99 27.26 -8.45
C GLY A 208 14.45 27.45 -9.90
N GLU A 209 15.33 26.60 -10.43
CA GLU A 209 15.76 26.62 -11.82
C GLU A 209 14.77 25.88 -12.73
N LYS A 210 14.53 26.44 -13.92
CA LYS A 210 13.53 25.93 -14.88
C LYS A 210 14.18 25.33 -16.10
N TYR A 211 13.75 24.13 -16.47
CA TYR A 211 14.22 23.35 -17.60
C TYR A 211 13.05 22.99 -18.50
N SER A 212 13.24 23.04 -19.83
CA SER A 212 12.25 22.63 -20.82
C SER A 212 12.89 21.59 -21.72
N LEU A 213 12.42 20.34 -21.66
CA LEU A 213 13.00 19.25 -22.43
C LEU A 213 11.99 18.73 -23.45
N PRO A 214 12.25 18.89 -24.76
CA PRO A 214 11.40 18.32 -25.80
C PRO A 214 11.65 16.82 -25.93
N PHE A 215 10.59 16.06 -26.19
CA PHE A 215 10.70 14.64 -26.52
C PHE A 215 9.60 14.20 -27.50
N THR A 216 9.78 13.03 -28.09
CA THR A 216 8.86 12.48 -29.09
C THR A 216 8.49 11.06 -28.72
N LEU A 217 7.21 10.74 -28.67
CA LEU A 217 6.72 9.39 -28.38
C LEU A 217 6.62 8.56 -29.67
N LYS A 218 6.97 7.27 -29.55
CA LYS A 218 6.68 6.26 -30.56
C LYS A 218 5.19 5.91 -30.59
N ASP A 219 4.76 5.22 -31.63
CA ASP A 219 3.38 4.72 -31.73
C ASP A 219 3.06 3.75 -30.58
N PHE A 220 1.87 3.91 -30.00
CA PHE A 220 1.43 3.09 -28.89
C PHE A 220 0.96 1.71 -29.35
N LYS A 221 1.19 0.70 -28.51
CA LYS A 221 0.53 -0.59 -28.66
C LYS A 221 -0.96 -0.46 -28.29
N LYS A 222 -1.84 -1.12 -29.06
CA LYS A 222 -3.29 -1.07 -28.84
C LYS A 222 -3.67 -1.73 -27.52
N LYS A 223 -4.57 -1.12 -26.75
CA LYS A 223 -5.19 -1.75 -25.57
C LYS A 223 -5.87 -3.07 -25.91
N LYS A 224 -5.97 -3.96 -24.91
CA LYS A 224 -6.79 -5.18 -24.95
C LYS A 224 -8.01 -4.95 -24.05
N GLU A 225 -9.22 -5.00 -24.62
CA GLU A 225 -10.46 -4.78 -23.88
C GLU A 225 -11.27 -6.07 -23.76
N TYR A 226 -11.74 -6.35 -22.54
CA TYR A 226 -12.54 -7.51 -22.21
C TYR A 226 -13.87 -7.05 -21.59
N PRO A 227 -15.01 -7.15 -22.31
CA PRO A 227 -16.32 -6.93 -21.71
C PRO A 227 -16.62 -8.10 -20.76
N ILE A 228 -16.94 -7.79 -19.50
CA ILE A 228 -17.14 -8.80 -18.45
C ILE A 228 -18.63 -8.94 -18.12
N ASN A 229 -19.29 -7.82 -17.78
CA ASN A 229 -20.70 -7.74 -17.41
C ASN A 229 -21.16 -8.86 -16.45
N GLN A 230 -20.41 -9.06 -15.38
CA GLN A 230 -20.67 -10.09 -14.37
C GLN A 230 -20.62 -9.48 -12.97
N THR A 231 -21.42 -10.03 -12.05
CA THR A 231 -21.50 -9.58 -10.67
C THR A 231 -20.72 -10.52 -9.76
N MET A 232 -19.85 -9.95 -8.93
CA MET A 232 -19.22 -10.61 -7.79
C MET A 232 -20.02 -10.31 -6.52
N GLU A 233 -20.03 -11.22 -5.56
CA GLU A 233 -20.72 -11.04 -4.28
C GLU A 233 -19.79 -11.29 -3.07
N LEU A 234 -19.70 -10.33 -2.16
CA LEU A 234 -18.97 -10.46 -0.89
C LEU A 234 -19.94 -10.25 0.28
N GLU A 235 -20.19 -11.29 1.07
CA GLU A 235 -21.11 -11.22 2.23
C GLU A 235 -22.45 -10.52 1.91
N GLY A 236 -23.09 -10.91 0.79
CA GLY A 236 -24.37 -10.34 0.34
C GLY A 236 -24.26 -8.99 -0.37
N GLN A 237 -23.06 -8.38 -0.46
CA GLN A 237 -22.85 -7.12 -1.15
C GLN A 237 -22.43 -7.38 -2.60
N LYS A 238 -23.21 -6.86 -3.55
CA LYS A 238 -23.03 -7.08 -4.99
C LYS A 238 -22.15 -6.01 -5.61
N ILE A 239 -21.22 -6.44 -6.44
CA ILE A 239 -20.28 -5.59 -7.17
C ILE A 239 -20.30 -6.02 -8.64
N ASN A 240 -20.80 -5.15 -9.51
CA ASN A 240 -20.79 -5.38 -10.94
C ASN A 240 -19.42 -5.06 -11.54
N VAL A 241 -18.91 -5.96 -12.37
CA VAL A 241 -17.70 -5.79 -13.18
C VAL A 241 -18.14 -5.56 -14.62
N GLU A 242 -18.03 -4.32 -15.10
CA GLU A 242 -18.48 -3.94 -16.44
C GLU A 242 -17.48 -4.45 -17.50
N LYS A 243 -16.23 -4.04 -17.38
CA LYS A 243 -15.16 -4.37 -18.32
C LYS A 243 -13.78 -4.27 -17.67
N ILE A 244 -12.80 -4.88 -18.33
CA ILE A 244 -11.39 -4.78 -17.99
C ILE A 244 -10.63 -4.33 -19.23
N ILE A 245 -9.81 -3.28 -19.09
CA ILE A 245 -8.97 -2.77 -20.17
C ILE A 245 -7.51 -2.91 -19.75
N VAL A 246 -6.72 -3.61 -20.56
CA VAL A 246 -5.29 -3.85 -20.33
C VAL A 246 -4.50 -2.94 -21.26
N TYR A 247 -3.82 -1.95 -20.66
CA TYR A 247 -2.86 -1.08 -21.32
C TYR A 247 -1.43 -1.50 -20.97
N PRO A 248 -0.42 -1.12 -21.77
CA PRO A 248 0.98 -1.33 -21.43
C PRO A 248 1.39 -0.85 -20.02
N LEU A 249 0.89 0.31 -19.56
CA LEU A 249 1.25 0.84 -18.24
C LEU A 249 0.43 0.24 -17.09
N ARG A 250 -0.87 -0.01 -17.29
CA ARG A 250 -1.77 -0.48 -16.23
C ARG A 250 -3.00 -1.22 -16.78
N ILE A 251 -3.64 -2.00 -15.91
CA ILE A 251 -4.98 -2.53 -16.14
C ILE A 251 -5.99 -1.60 -15.47
N ALA A 252 -7.07 -1.26 -16.16
CA ALA A 252 -8.22 -0.57 -15.58
C ALA A 252 -9.39 -1.55 -15.44
N VAL A 253 -9.89 -1.73 -14.22
CA VAL A 253 -11.06 -2.55 -13.89
C VAL A 253 -12.23 -1.62 -13.56
N TYR A 254 -13.31 -1.71 -14.34
CA TYR A 254 -14.50 -0.89 -14.16
C TYR A 254 -15.50 -1.62 -13.27
N LEU A 255 -15.70 -1.08 -12.07
CA LEU A 255 -16.53 -1.67 -11.01
C LEU A 255 -17.67 -0.73 -10.62
N GLU A 256 -18.80 -1.30 -10.23
CA GLU A 256 -19.93 -0.55 -9.69
C GLU A 256 -20.60 -1.35 -8.57
N ALA A 257 -20.63 -0.79 -7.36
CA ALA A 257 -21.36 -1.43 -6.26
C ALA A 257 -22.88 -1.25 -6.46
N ASP A 258 -23.66 -2.31 -6.22
CA ASP A 258 -25.13 -2.23 -6.32
C ASP A 258 -25.66 -1.17 -5.34
N PRO A 259 -26.46 -0.18 -5.80
CA PRO A 259 -27.01 0.86 -4.94
C PRO A 259 -27.95 0.31 -3.86
N ASN A 260 -28.44 -0.92 -4.00
CA ASN A 260 -29.28 -1.60 -3.01
C ASN A 260 -28.48 -2.33 -1.92
N ASN A 261 -27.15 -2.38 -2.01
CA ASN A 261 -26.31 -2.94 -0.97
C ASN A 261 -26.57 -2.27 0.39
N GLU A 262 -26.61 -3.05 1.46
CA GLU A 262 -26.76 -2.54 2.83
C GLU A 262 -25.51 -1.76 3.28
N LYS A 263 -24.34 -2.19 2.78
CA LYS A 263 -23.04 -1.57 3.04
C LYS A 263 -22.58 -0.77 1.83
N GLN A 264 -21.90 0.33 2.09
CA GLN A 264 -21.11 1.02 1.06
C GLN A 264 -19.74 0.37 0.98
N ILE A 265 -19.31 0.04 -0.23
CA ILE A 265 -17.93 -0.40 -0.49
C ILE A 265 -17.03 0.83 -0.52
N LEU A 266 -15.96 0.80 0.29
CA LEU A 266 -15.01 1.89 0.44
C LEU A 266 -13.72 1.63 -0.34
N ASN A 267 -13.28 0.38 -0.43
CA ASN A 267 -12.05 0.00 -1.13
C ASN A 267 -12.06 -1.48 -1.50
N PHE A 268 -11.39 -1.85 -2.58
CA PHE A 268 -11.19 -3.26 -2.97
C PHE A 268 -9.79 -3.71 -2.57
N ASP A 269 -9.59 -4.12 -1.32
CA ASP A 269 -8.27 -4.46 -0.76
C ASP A 269 -7.56 -5.59 -1.50
N ASP A 270 -8.28 -6.64 -1.90
CA ASP A 270 -7.71 -7.83 -2.52
C ASP A 270 -8.31 -8.10 -3.91
N LEU A 271 -8.20 -7.09 -4.78
CA LEU A 271 -8.53 -7.15 -6.22
C LEU A 271 -7.25 -7.44 -7.02
N ARG A 272 -7.27 -8.48 -7.85
CA ARG A 272 -6.09 -8.90 -8.63
C ARG A 272 -6.46 -9.66 -9.89
N ILE A 273 -5.53 -9.67 -10.85
CA ILE A 273 -5.55 -10.57 -12.00
C ILE A 273 -4.66 -11.78 -11.70
N VAL A 274 -5.14 -12.98 -12.03
CA VAL A 274 -4.42 -14.25 -11.85
C VAL A 274 -4.47 -15.08 -13.12
N ASP A 275 -3.37 -15.69 -13.53
CA ASP A 275 -3.33 -16.62 -14.67
C ASP A 275 -3.53 -18.09 -14.28
N GLU A 276 -3.50 -19.01 -15.26
CA GLU A 276 -3.63 -20.45 -15.00
C GLU A 276 -2.50 -21.06 -14.16
N LYS A 277 -1.36 -20.37 -14.04
CA LYS A 277 -0.19 -20.81 -13.27
C LYS A 277 -0.15 -20.20 -11.86
N GLY A 278 -1.11 -19.34 -11.54
CA GLY A 278 -1.16 -18.61 -10.27
C GLY A 278 -0.28 -17.37 -10.23
N GLU A 279 0.22 -16.89 -11.38
CA GLU A 279 0.93 -15.61 -11.45
C GLU A 279 -0.06 -14.48 -11.16
N VAL A 280 0.36 -13.51 -10.35
CA VAL A 280 -0.50 -12.45 -9.83
C VAL A 280 -0.02 -11.07 -10.30
N TRP A 281 -0.95 -10.28 -10.82
CA TRP A 281 -0.84 -8.84 -11.01
C TRP A 281 -1.85 -8.14 -10.10
N GLY A 282 -1.31 -7.51 -9.05
CA GLY A 282 -2.09 -6.88 -7.98
C GLY A 282 -2.20 -5.37 -8.15
N LYS A 283 -2.53 -4.69 -7.05
CA LYS A 283 -2.58 -3.23 -7.00
C LYS A 283 -1.24 -2.61 -7.38
N ILE A 284 -1.33 -1.42 -7.96
CA ILE A 284 -0.18 -0.54 -8.11
C ILE A 284 0.22 -0.04 -6.71
N LEU A 285 1.52 -0.09 -6.39
CA LEU A 285 2.04 0.28 -5.07
C LEU A 285 2.29 1.78 -4.93
N ASN A 286 2.68 2.44 -6.02
CA ASN A 286 3.03 3.86 -6.06
C ASN A 286 2.21 4.59 -7.14
N GLY A 287 1.91 5.87 -6.94
CA GLY A 287 1.13 6.66 -7.88
C GLY A 287 -0.39 6.45 -7.75
N VAL A 288 -1.13 6.69 -8.82
CA VAL A 288 -2.60 6.69 -8.81
C VAL A 288 -3.16 5.28 -8.99
N THR A 289 -3.90 4.82 -7.98
CA THR A 289 -4.40 3.43 -7.88
C THR A 289 -5.87 3.26 -8.28
N GLY A 290 -6.59 4.35 -8.52
CA GLY A 290 -7.95 4.33 -9.03
C GLY A 290 -8.56 5.72 -9.20
N ALA A 291 -9.79 5.76 -9.71
CA ALA A 291 -10.62 6.94 -9.87
C ALA A 291 -12.09 6.63 -9.57
N GLY A 292 -12.89 7.67 -9.35
CA GLY A 292 -14.31 7.57 -9.01
C GLY A 292 -14.61 7.75 -7.51
N GLU A 293 -15.89 7.78 -7.17
CA GLU A 293 -16.38 7.98 -5.79
C GLU A 293 -16.84 6.65 -5.17
N ASN A 294 -16.65 6.51 -3.86
CA ASN A 294 -17.20 5.39 -3.10
C ASN A 294 -18.72 5.28 -3.29
N GLY A 295 -19.20 4.06 -3.60
CA GLY A 295 -20.63 3.81 -3.82
C GLY A 295 -21.15 4.22 -5.21
N ALA A 296 -20.28 4.68 -6.11
CA ALA A 296 -20.59 4.93 -7.52
C ALA A 296 -19.76 4.00 -8.43
N LYS A 297 -19.69 4.33 -9.73
CA LYS A 297 -18.74 3.71 -10.65
C LYS A 297 -17.31 4.07 -10.26
N GLN A 298 -16.45 3.05 -10.20
CA GLN A 298 -15.05 3.17 -9.83
C GLN A 298 -14.18 2.51 -10.89
N GLU A 299 -13.05 3.12 -11.16
CA GLU A 299 -11.98 2.58 -11.99
C GLU A 299 -10.82 2.20 -11.07
N ILE A 300 -10.52 0.91 -10.96
CA ILE A 300 -9.40 0.44 -10.12
C ILE A 300 -8.24 0.03 -11.01
N TYR A 301 -7.06 0.56 -10.72
CA TYR A 301 -5.85 0.31 -11.49
C TYR A 301 -4.98 -0.79 -10.87
N LEU A 302 -4.59 -1.76 -11.69
CA LEU A 302 -3.72 -2.88 -11.33
C LEU A 302 -2.45 -2.86 -12.19
N GLN A 303 -1.41 -3.54 -11.72
CA GLN A 303 -0.18 -3.77 -12.49
C GLN A 303 -0.51 -4.40 -13.85
N SER A 304 0.19 -3.96 -14.89
CA SER A 304 -0.08 -4.46 -16.24
C SER A 304 0.42 -5.89 -16.45
N ASN A 305 -0.42 -6.72 -17.08
CA ASN A 305 -0.01 -8.01 -17.64
C ASN A 305 0.07 -7.96 -19.17
N TYR A 306 0.12 -6.76 -19.78
CA TYR A 306 -0.01 -6.58 -21.22
C TYR A 306 0.96 -7.42 -22.06
N PHE A 307 2.21 -7.53 -21.59
CA PHE A 307 3.31 -8.25 -22.23
C PHE A 307 3.42 -9.72 -21.82
N HIS A 308 2.49 -10.20 -20.99
CA HIS A 308 2.34 -11.61 -20.66
C HIS A 308 1.14 -12.17 -21.43
N GLU A 309 1.32 -13.31 -22.10
CA GLU A 309 0.27 -13.95 -22.89
C GLU A 309 -0.14 -15.31 -22.31
N PRO A 310 -0.84 -15.32 -21.15
CA PRO A 310 -1.33 -16.55 -20.56
C PRO A 310 -2.53 -17.08 -21.34
N LYS A 311 -2.78 -18.39 -21.18
CA LYS A 311 -3.92 -19.06 -21.81
C LYS A 311 -5.22 -18.62 -21.15
N GLU A 312 -5.21 -18.50 -19.83
CA GLU A 312 -6.38 -18.13 -19.06
C GLU A 312 -6.07 -16.94 -18.15
N LEU A 313 -7.05 -16.06 -17.98
CA LEU A 313 -6.96 -14.97 -17.02
C LEU A 313 -8.22 -14.92 -16.17
N TYR A 314 -8.03 -14.56 -14.92
CA TYR A 314 -9.09 -14.46 -13.94
C TYR A 314 -9.00 -13.16 -13.16
N LEU A 315 -10.12 -12.46 -12.99
CA LEU A 315 -10.27 -11.41 -12.00
C LEU A 315 -10.66 -12.06 -10.68
N VAL A 316 -9.93 -11.75 -9.61
CA VAL A 316 -10.19 -12.27 -8.27
C VAL A 316 -10.46 -11.12 -7.31
N LEU A 317 -11.49 -11.25 -6.48
CA LEU A 317 -11.83 -10.32 -5.41
C LEU A 317 -12.20 -11.10 -4.15
N ASN A 318 -11.37 -11.01 -3.12
CA ASN A 318 -11.60 -11.78 -1.88
C ASN A 318 -11.81 -10.90 -0.65
N LYS A 319 -11.51 -9.61 -0.73
CA LYS A 319 -11.57 -8.69 0.42
C LYS A 319 -11.83 -7.27 -0.05
N ALA A 320 -12.84 -6.64 0.55
CA ALA A 320 -13.14 -5.23 0.35
C ALA A 320 -13.42 -4.56 1.69
N GLN A 321 -13.08 -3.28 1.81
CA GLN A 321 -13.52 -2.45 2.92
C GLN A 321 -14.98 -2.06 2.71
N ALA A 322 -15.80 -2.22 3.74
CA ALA A 322 -17.21 -1.87 3.66
C ALA A 322 -17.77 -1.49 5.03
N VAL A 323 -18.68 -0.52 5.04
CA VAL A 323 -19.36 0.00 6.23
C VAL A 323 -20.85 0.12 5.94
N ASN A 324 -21.70 -0.12 6.94
CA ASN A 324 -23.15 0.04 6.78
C ASN A 324 -23.47 1.49 6.37
N LYS A 325 -24.44 1.69 5.47
CA LYS A 325 -24.77 3.04 4.96
C LYS A 325 -25.20 4.02 6.06
N ASN A 326 -25.82 3.52 7.14
CA ASN A 326 -26.20 4.31 8.31
C ASN A 326 -25.02 4.66 9.23
N GLU A 327 -23.81 4.16 8.96
CA GLU A 327 -22.57 4.34 9.74
C GLU A 327 -21.46 5.07 8.98
N LEU A 328 -21.75 5.64 7.80
CA LEU A 328 -20.78 6.33 6.94
C LEU A 328 -20.13 7.58 7.54
N TYR A 329 -20.63 8.04 8.69
CA TYR A 329 -20.18 9.26 9.32
C TYR A 329 -19.71 9.00 10.74
N VAL A 330 -18.51 9.50 11.03
CA VAL A 330 -18.05 9.71 12.40
C VAL A 330 -18.52 11.09 12.83
N ILE A 331 -19.28 11.16 13.92
CA ILE A 331 -19.80 12.42 14.47
C ILE A 331 -18.97 12.76 15.70
N VAL A 332 -18.45 13.97 15.74
CA VAL A 332 -17.60 14.46 16.83
C VAL A 332 -18.09 15.79 17.37
N ASP A 333 -17.89 16.01 18.65
CA ASP A 333 -17.99 17.30 19.32
C ASP A 333 -16.56 17.83 19.52
N PRO A 334 -16.12 18.81 18.71
CA PRO A 334 -14.77 19.36 18.82
C PRO A 334 -14.53 20.10 20.14
N GLN A 335 -15.57 20.72 20.73
CA GLN A 335 -15.46 21.51 21.95
C GLN A 335 -15.25 20.59 23.17
N GLN A 336 -16.01 19.50 23.23
CA GLN A 336 -15.89 18.51 24.31
C GLN A 336 -14.80 17.47 24.06
N GLN A 337 -14.20 17.46 22.87
CA GLN A 337 -13.29 16.42 22.39
C GLN A 337 -13.89 15.02 22.53
N LYS A 338 -15.16 14.88 22.13
CA LYS A 338 -15.89 13.60 22.22
C LYS A 338 -16.26 13.06 20.85
N ILE A 339 -16.15 11.74 20.71
CA ILE A 339 -16.74 11.00 19.60
C ILE A 339 -18.18 10.68 19.99
N LEU A 340 -19.14 11.27 19.28
CA LEU A 340 -20.57 11.09 19.53
C LEU A 340 -21.11 9.86 18.80
N LYS A 341 -20.60 9.59 17.60
CA LYS A 341 -20.96 8.41 16.80
C LYS A 341 -19.76 7.95 15.99
N GLN A 342 -19.58 6.64 15.88
CA GLN A 342 -18.63 5.98 14.99
C GLN A 342 -19.23 4.63 14.54
N PRO A 343 -18.67 3.96 13.52
CA PRO A 343 -19.10 2.61 13.16
C PRO A 343 -19.02 1.61 14.33
N GLU A 344 -19.89 0.60 14.31
CA GLU A 344 -19.95 -0.49 15.28
C GLU A 344 -18.61 -1.21 15.45
N VAL A 345 -17.86 -1.36 14.35
CA VAL A 345 -16.47 -1.82 14.34
C VAL A 345 -15.62 -0.70 14.95
N ASN A 346 -15.72 -0.52 16.27
CA ASN A 346 -15.19 0.57 17.07
C ASN A 346 -13.65 0.62 17.04
N MET A 347 -13.08 1.13 15.95
CA MET A 347 -11.65 1.19 15.69
C MET A 347 -11.03 2.54 16.04
N ILE A 348 -11.86 3.54 16.38
CA ILE A 348 -11.42 4.87 16.82
C ILE A 348 -11.53 4.95 18.34
N LYS A 349 -10.46 5.38 19.02
CA LYS A 349 -10.44 5.53 20.49
C LYS A 349 -10.55 6.98 20.93
N ASP A 350 -9.54 7.75 20.57
CA ASP A 350 -9.29 9.04 21.17
C ASP A 350 -9.44 10.12 20.11
N LEU A 351 -10.17 11.18 20.45
CA LEU A 351 -10.25 12.39 19.66
C LEU A 351 -9.38 13.45 20.34
N LYS A 352 -8.46 14.05 19.60
CA LYS A 352 -7.70 15.23 20.02
C LYS A 352 -7.99 16.38 19.08
N VAL A 353 -8.19 17.56 19.65
CA VAL A 353 -8.44 18.79 18.90
C VAL A 353 -7.40 19.83 19.30
N VAL A 354 -6.62 20.32 18.35
CA VAL A 354 -5.58 21.33 18.58
C VAL A 354 -5.69 22.42 17.50
N GLY A 355 -6.24 23.57 17.87
CA GLY A 355 -6.49 24.65 16.91
C GLY A 355 -7.47 24.20 15.82
N ASN A 356 -6.98 24.08 14.59
CA ASN A 356 -7.77 23.60 13.44
C ASN A 356 -7.56 22.11 13.12
N ASP A 357 -6.74 21.44 13.91
CA ASP A 357 -6.40 20.03 13.73
C ASP A 357 -7.33 19.13 14.54
N LEU A 358 -7.77 18.04 13.91
CA LEU A 358 -8.62 17.02 14.50
C LEU A 358 -8.00 15.64 14.24
N ALA A 359 -7.55 14.99 15.31
CA ALA A 359 -6.77 13.76 15.23
C ALA A 359 -7.43 12.61 15.99
N PHE A 360 -7.32 11.41 15.44
CA PHE A 360 -7.91 10.18 15.95
C PHE A 360 -6.86 9.11 16.20
N THR A 361 -6.79 8.56 17.40
CA THR A 361 -6.00 7.34 17.65
C THR A 361 -6.80 6.10 17.23
N MET A 362 -6.17 5.23 16.44
CA MET A 362 -6.76 3.98 15.98
C MET A 362 -6.40 2.79 16.87
N LYS A 363 -7.29 1.79 16.95
CA LYS A 363 -7.07 0.49 17.62
C LYS A 363 -6.29 -0.51 16.77
N MET A 364 -5.40 -0.01 15.91
CA MET A 364 -4.56 -0.85 15.08
C MET A 364 -3.22 -0.16 14.82
N LYS A 365 -2.23 -0.99 14.47
CA LYS A 365 -0.86 -0.52 14.24
C LYS A 365 -0.68 0.07 12.85
N GLU A 366 -1.39 -0.47 11.85
CA GLU A 366 -1.20 -0.12 10.45
C GLU A 366 -2.52 -0.13 9.69
N PHE A 367 -2.81 0.97 9.02
CA PHE A 367 -3.98 1.19 8.18
C PHE A 367 -3.61 2.25 7.14
N PRO A 368 -3.07 1.89 5.98
CA PRO A 368 -2.35 2.80 5.08
C PRO A 368 -3.28 3.75 4.29
N TYR A 369 -4.35 4.23 4.91
CA TYR A 369 -5.37 5.08 4.29
C TYR A 369 -5.77 6.22 5.24
N SER A 370 -5.92 7.42 4.68
CA SER A 370 -6.62 8.52 5.34
C SER A 370 -8.12 8.18 5.40
N MET A 371 -8.70 8.14 6.60
CA MET A 371 -10.09 7.70 6.79
C MET A 371 -11.12 8.70 6.27
N PHE A 372 -10.77 9.99 6.19
CA PHE A 372 -11.72 11.07 5.93
C PHE A 372 -11.24 11.97 4.80
N SER A 373 -12.13 12.25 3.86
CA SER A 373 -11.92 13.23 2.78
C SER A 373 -12.92 14.37 2.78
N GLU A 374 -14.02 14.26 3.54
CA GLU A 374 -15.08 15.27 3.58
C GLU A 374 -15.62 15.47 5.00
N ALA A 375 -15.96 16.73 5.32
CA ALA A 375 -16.55 17.14 6.57
C ALA A 375 -17.85 17.93 6.31
N PHE A 376 -18.81 17.83 7.23
CA PHE A 376 -20.11 18.48 7.14
C PHE A 376 -20.60 18.95 8.51
N GLU A 377 -21.42 19.98 8.52
CA GLU A 377 -22.23 20.35 9.69
C GLU A 377 -23.33 19.32 9.93
N ILE A 378 -23.95 19.35 11.12
CA ILE A 378 -25.12 18.49 11.40
C ILE A 378 -26.27 18.78 10.42
N SER A 379 -26.43 20.04 10.02
CA SER A 379 -27.38 20.53 9.02
C SER A 379 -27.17 19.91 7.62
N GLY A 380 -25.95 19.45 7.32
CA GLY A 380 -25.55 18.92 6.02
C GLY A 380 -24.74 19.88 5.16
N GLU A 381 -24.47 21.11 5.62
CA GLU A 381 -23.58 22.03 4.91
C GLU A 381 -22.14 21.51 4.91
N LYS A 382 -21.47 21.57 3.75
CA LYS A 382 -20.10 21.08 3.59
C LYS A 382 -19.12 22.02 4.30
N ILE A 383 -18.20 21.45 5.07
CA ILE A 383 -17.14 22.17 5.74
C ILE A 383 -15.85 21.99 4.93
N GLU A 384 -15.09 23.07 4.79
CA GLU A 384 -13.78 23.04 4.14
C GLU A 384 -12.77 22.23 4.98
N LEU A 385 -12.38 21.08 4.41
CA LEU A 385 -11.30 20.24 4.90
C LEU A 385 -10.07 20.54 4.05
N ALA A 386 -9.08 21.22 4.64
CA ALA A 386 -7.91 21.70 3.90
C ALA A 386 -6.90 20.56 3.62
N SER A 387 -6.76 19.63 4.56
CA SER A 387 -5.90 18.45 4.39
C SER A 387 -6.33 17.30 5.29
N ASN A 388 -5.89 16.10 4.92
CA ASN A 388 -5.96 14.90 5.75
C ASN A 388 -4.54 14.32 5.88
N TYR A 389 -4.31 13.54 6.93
CA TYR A 389 -3.02 12.91 7.15
C TYR A 389 -3.15 11.62 7.96
N MET A 390 -2.08 10.85 7.89
CA MET A 390 -1.87 9.65 8.68
C MET A 390 -0.45 9.70 9.22
N THR A 391 -0.29 9.39 10.50
CA THR A 391 1.02 9.33 11.15
C THR A 391 1.04 8.22 12.19
N THR A 392 2.22 7.87 12.67
CA THR A 392 2.40 6.92 13.77
C THR A 392 2.79 7.72 15.00
N SER A 393 2.06 7.51 16.10
CA SER A 393 2.38 8.14 17.38
C SER A 393 3.70 7.61 17.94
N SER A 394 4.25 8.31 18.93
CA SER A 394 5.43 7.85 19.68
C SER A 394 5.25 6.49 20.36
N GLU A 395 4.01 6.08 20.63
CA GLU A 395 3.66 4.80 21.24
C GLU A 395 3.45 3.68 20.19
N GLY A 396 3.68 3.97 18.91
CA GLY A 396 3.48 3.02 17.82
C GLY A 396 2.02 2.75 17.47
N THR A 397 1.10 3.61 17.94
CA THR A 397 -0.31 3.59 17.54
C THR A 397 -0.53 4.49 16.35
N GLN A 398 -1.43 4.10 15.47
CA GLN A 398 -1.71 4.89 14.30
C GLN A 398 -2.64 6.05 14.61
N VAL A 399 -2.33 7.22 14.06
CA VAL A 399 -3.12 8.43 14.14
C VAL A 399 -3.60 8.80 12.73
N ASN A 400 -4.89 9.08 12.62
CA ASN A 400 -5.50 9.59 11.40
C ASN A 400 -6.11 10.95 11.72
N GLY A 401 -5.90 11.96 10.89
CA GLY A 401 -6.36 13.30 11.21
C GLY A 401 -6.72 14.13 10.00
N VAL A 402 -7.40 15.23 10.28
CA VAL A 402 -7.88 16.21 9.31
C VAL A 402 -7.64 17.61 9.81
N TYR A 403 -7.25 18.50 8.91
CA TYR A 403 -7.21 19.93 9.16
C TYR A 403 -8.49 20.55 8.60
N ILE A 404 -9.27 21.19 9.47
CA ILE A 404 -10.54 21.80 9.13
C ILE A 404 -10.46 23.31 9.31
N THR A 405 -10.69 24.07 8.24
CA THR A 405 -10.64 25.53 8.29
C THR A 405 -11.68 26.06 9.26
N GLY A 406 -11.21 26.86 10.24
CA GLY A 406 -12.08 27.48 11.24
C GLY A 406 -12.63 26.53 12.30
N LEU A 407 -12.12 25.31 12.45
CA LEU A 407 -12.57 24.37 13.48
C LEU A 407 -12.50 24.96 14.89
N SER A 408 -11.46 25.74 15.18
CA SER A 408 -11.25 26.40 16.48
C SER A 408 -12.38 27.33 16.93
N THR A 409 -13.20 27.84 16.01
CA THR A 409 -14.35 28.71 16.33
C THR A 409 -15.68 27.96 16.29
N ARG A 410 -15.68 26.70 15.85
CA ARG A 410 -16.89 25.86 15.75
C ARG A 410 -17.27 25.30 17.12
N LYS A 411 -18.55 25.45 17.48
CA LYS A 411 -19.12 24.96 18.75
C LYS A 411 -20.07 23.79 18.57
N GLU A 412 -20.63 23.64 17.38
CA GLU A 412 -21.56 22.56 17.06
C GLU A 412 -20.80 21.28 16.68
N PRO A 413 -21.39 20.10 16.94
CA PRO A 413 -20.87 18.84 16.41
C PRO A 413 -20.75 18.85 14.89
N ILE A 414 -19.85 18.02 14.36
CA ILE A 414 -19.61 17.88 12.92
C ILE A 414 -19.63 16.42 12.51
N LYS A 415 -19.92 16.15 11.22
CA LYS A 415 -19.87 14.83 10.59
C LYS A 415 -18.61 14.73 9.72
N LEU A 416 -17.87 13.65 9.85
CA LEU A 416 -16.75 13.30 8.97
C LEU A 416 -17.14 12.07 8.16
N LYS A 417 -17.16 12.18 6.82
CA LYS A 417 -17.53 11.08 5.92
C LYS A 417 -16.35 10.12 5.77
N LEU A 418 -16.62 8.83 5.92
CA LEU A 418 -15.63 7.78 5.76
C LEU A 418 -15.31 7.53 4.28
N SER A 419 -14.05 7.72 3.93
CA SER A 419 -13.47 7.35 2.63
C SER A 419 -12.83 5.97 2.71
N TYR A 420 -12.25 5.64 3.87
CA TYR A 420 -11.68 4.33 4.19
C TYR A 420 -11.98 3.99 5.65
N TYR A 421 -12.17 2.70 5.94
CA TYR A 421 -12.36 2.25 7.32
C TYR A 421 -11.92 0.78 7.49
N PRO A 422 -11.28 0.41 8.60
CA PRO A 422 -10.85 -0.96 8.89
C PRO A 422 -12.01 -1.89 9.27
N SER A 423 -12.99 -1.99 8.37
CA SER A 423 -14.10 -2.93 8.40
C SER A 423 -14.16 -3.62 7.05
N TRP A 424 -14.20 -4.95 7.04
CA TRP A 424 -14.05 -5.73 5.81
C TRP A 424 -15.17 -6.73 5.62
N ILE A 425 -15.54 -6.90 4.36
CA ILE A 425 -16.29 -8.05 3.85
C ILE A 425 -15.33 -8.97 3.10
N LYS A 426 -15.57 -10.28 3.19
CA LYS A 426 -14.71 -11.30 2.58
C LYS A 426 -15.50 -12.19 1.61
N GLY A 427 -14.77 -12.79 0.68
CA GLY A 427 -15.32 -13.76 -0.25
C GLY A 427 -14.21 -14.52 -0.95
N ASN A 428 -14.57 -15.26 -1.99
CA ASN A 428 -13.63 -15.99 -2.83
C ASN A 428 -14.05 -15.91 -4.30
N GLU A 429 -14.38 -14.68 -4.74
CA GLU A 429 -14.99 -14.43 -6.04
C GLU A 429 -13.93 -14.49 -7.13
N LYS A 430 -14.27 -15.18 -8.22
CA LYS A 430 -13.36 -15.40 -9.35
C LYS A 430 -14.15 -15.38 -10.66
N ILE A 431 -13.86 -14.41 -11.51
CA ILE A 431 -14.44 -14.29 -12.85
C ILE A 431 -13.38 -14.64 -13.90
N ARG A 432 -13.72 -15.49 -14.86
CA ARG A 432 -12.85 -15.77 -16.02
C ARG A 432 -12.95 -14.62 -17.02
N ILE A 433 -11.79 -14.16 -17.48
CA ILE A 433 -11.62 -13.06 -18.45
C ILE A 433 -11.44 -13.63 -19.87
N LYS A 434 -10.59 -14.66 -20.00
CA LYS A 434 -10.37 -15.45 -21.22
C LYS A 434 -9.91 -16.86 -20.86
#